data_AF-Q0YPX6-F1
#
_entry.id   AF-Q0YPX6-F1
#
_cell.length_a   1.000
_cell.length_b   1.000
_cell.length_c   1.000
_cell.angle_alpha   90.00
_cell.angle_beta   90.00
_cell.angle_gamma   90.00
#
_symmetry.space_group_name_H-M   'P 1'
#
loop_
_entity.id
_entity.type
_entity.pdbx_description
1 polymer ?
#
loop_
_entity_poly.entity_id
_entity_poly.type
_entity_poly.pdbx_seq_one_letter_code
_entity_poly.pdbx_strand_id
1 'polypeptide(L)'
;MDDKRTKLEGNGDLKDNVAKYHARLHETESDRTLKCFFVLCDEIEAEGYDLSLSCYKTDVFEEVSHENPSVILDKLIAAVVGEIDGVELANIQSGIVRELLELKGMIG
;
A
#
# COMPACT_ATOMS: atom_id res chain seq x y z
N MET A 1 23.53 -6.85 -24.64
CA MET A 1 22.23 -6.98 -23.95
C MET A 1 22.52 -7.60 -22.60
N ASP A 2 22.74 -6.75 -21.59
CA ASP A 2 23.01 -7.21 -20.23
C ASP A 2 21.74 -7.79 -19.62
N ASP A 3 21.71 -9.10 -19.46
CA ASP A 3 20.58 -9.81 -18.89
C ASP A 3 20.60 -9.66 -17.35
N LYS A 4 19.83 -8.70 -16.84
CA LYS A 4 19.63 -8.46 -15.41
C LYS A 4 18.52 -9.33 -14.80
N ARG A 5 18.08 -10.40 -15.48
CA ARG A 5 16.98 -11.23 -14.96
C ARG A 5 17.44 -12.05 -13.76
N THR A 6 16.84 -11.76 -12.61
CA THR A 6 16.99 -12.59 -11.41
C THR A 6 16.14 -13.85 -11.56
N LYS A 7 16.76 -15.03 -11.41
CA LYS A 7 16.01 -16.29 -11.35
C LYS A 7 15.20 -16.34 -10.06
N LEU A 8 13.91 -16.62 -10.18
CA LEU A 8 13.05 -16.89 -9.05
C LEU A 8 13.29 -18.34 -8.59
N GLU A 9 13.85 -18.49 -7.39
CA GLU A 9 14.06 -19.81 -6.77
C GLU A 9 12.71 -20.48 -6.47
N GLY A 10 12.62 -21.80 -6.67
CA GLY A 10 11.45 -22.58 -6.23
C GLY A 10 10.19 -22.53 -7.11
N ASN A 11 10.28 -22.03 -8.36
CA ASN A 11 9.16 -21.90 -9.29
C ASN A 11 8.03 -20.95 -8.83
N GLY A 12 8.23 -20.17 -7.76
CA GLY A 12 7.24 -19.24 -7.21
C GLY A 12 5.86 -19.89 -7.01
N ASP A 13 4.82 -19.12 -7.28
CA ASP A 13 3.41 -19.56 -7.14
C ASP A 13 2.92 -20.42 -8.33
N LEU A 14 3.78 -20.80 -9.29
CA LEU A 14 3.37 -21.46 -10.52
C LEU A 14 2.66 -22.79 -10.23
N LYS A 15 3.19 -23.59 -9.30
CA LYS A 15 2.62 -24.89 -8.94
C LYS A 15 1.22 -24.74 -8.35
N ASP A 16 1.04 -23.77 -7.46
CA ASP A 16 -0.26 -23.47 -6.84
C ASP A 16 -1.26 -22.92 -7.86
N ASN A 17 -0.82 -22.07 -8.78
CA ASN A 17 -1.65 -21.55 -9.86
C ASN A 17 -2.14 -22.67 -10.78
N VAL A 18 -1.29 -23.65 -11.13
CA VAL A 18 -1.67 -24.80 -11.95
C VAL A 18 -2.72 -25.65 -11.24
N ALA A 19 -2.51 -25.96 -9.96
CA ALA A 19 -3.48 -26.73 -9.17
C ALA A 19 -4.84 -26.03 -9.10
N LYS A 20 -4.85 -24.71 -8.82
CA LYS A 20 -6.06 -23.89 -8.78
C LYS A 20 -6.75 -23.79 -10.14
N TYR A 21 -5.97 -23.68 -11.21
CA TYR A 21 -6.53 -23.66 -12.56
C TYR A 21 -7.26 -24.96 -12.88
N HIS A 22 -6.69 -26.12 -12.55
CA HIS A 22 -7.36 -27.40 -12.80
C HIS A 22 -8.59 -27.63 -11.91
N ALA A 23 -8.58 -27.09 -10.69
CA ALA A 23 -9.70 -27.18 -9.74
C ALA A 23 -10.73 -26.05 -9.91
N ARG A 24 -10.60 -25.20 -10.94
CA ARG A 24 -11.48 -24.04 -11.12
C ARG A 24 -12.91 -24.50 -11.39
N LEU A 25 -13.84 -24.07 -10.53
CA LEU A 25 -15.27 -24.17 -10.78
C LEU A 25 -15.72 -22.91 -11.50
N HIS A 26 -16.67 -23.04 -12.43
CA HIS A 26 -17.33 -21.92 -13.09
C HIS A 26 -18.29 -21.25 -12.09
N GLU A 27 -17.74 -20.54 -11.11
CA GLU A 27 -18.52 -19.61 -10.30
C GLU A 27 -18.55 -18.27 -11.05
N THR A 28 -19.76 -17.90 -11.48
CA THR A 28 -20.04 -16.69 -12.27
C THR A 28 -19.77 -15.41 -11.49
N GLU A 29 -19.76 -15.48 -10.15
CA GLU A 29 -19.40 -14.39 -9.25
C GLU A 29 -18.06 -14.71 -8.61
N SER A 30 -17.02 -14.01 -9.05
CA SER A 30 -15.73 -14.04 -8.41
C SER A 30 -15.38 -12.63 -7.95
N ASP A 31 -14.90 -12.53 -6.71
CA ASP A 31 -14.57 -11.27 -6.10
C ASP A 31 -13.40 -10.61 -6.85
N ARG A 32 -13.65 -9.42 -7.44
CA ARG A 32 -12.72 -8.65 -8.28
C ARG A 32 -11.51 -8.12 -7.51
N THR A 33 -11.51 -8.28 -6.19
CA THR A 33 -10.41 -7.92 -5.29
C THR A 33 -9.38 -9.05 -5.14
N LEU A 34 -9.73 -10.27 -5.56
CA LEU A 34 -8.88 -11.44 -5.47
C LEU A 34 -7.77 -11.44 -6.54
N LYS A 35 -6.74 -12.27 -6.32
CA LYS A 35 -5.63 -12.45 -7.28
C LYS A 35 -6.08 -13.06 -8.62
N CYS A 36 -7.17 -13.82 -8.61
CA CYS A 36 -7.77 -14.45 -9.79
C CYS A 36 -9.29 -14.32 -9.68
N PHE A 37 -9.94 -13.88 -10.75
CA PHE A 37 -11.39 -13.74 -10.82
C PHE A 37 -11.91 -14.04 -12.23
N PHE A 38 -13.21 -14.29 -12.34
CA PHE A 38 -13.91 -14.48 -13.60
C PHE A 38 -14.61 -13.20 -14.02
N VAL A 39 -14.63 -12.95 -15.33
CA VAL A 39 -15.34 -11.84 -15.97
C VAL A 39 -16.26 -12.43 -17.02
N LEU A 40 -17.50 -11.94 -17.09
CA LEU A 40 -18.46 -12.36 -18.10
C LEU A 40 -18.05 -11.86 -19.49
N CYS A 41 -18.35 -12.64 -20.54
CA CYS A 41 -18.08 -12.22 -21.91
C CYS A 41 -18.78 -10.91 -22.25
N ASP A 42 -20.03 -10.71 -21.81
CA ASP A 42 -20.81 -9.50 -22.07
C ASP A 42 -20.12 -8.23 -21.56
N GLU A 43 -19.39 -8.32 -20.43
CA GLU A 43 -18.63 -7.19 -19.89
C GLU A 43 -17.39 -6.87 -20.73
N ILE A 44 -16.73 -7.90 -21.26
CA ILE A 44 -15.59 -7.75 -22.16
C ILE A 44 -16.02 -7.12 -23.48
N GLU A 45 -17.20 -7.49 -23.99
CA GLU A 45 -17.78 -6.88 -25.19
C GLU A 45 -18.12 -5.40 -24.97
N ALA A 46 -18.67 -5.06 -23.79
CA ALA A 46 -19.00 -3.68 -23.44
C ALA A 46 -17.76 -2.77 -23.34
N GLU A 47 -16.62 -3.30 -22.86
CA GLU A 47 -15.34 -2.58 -22.78
C GLU A 47 -14.56 -2.61 -24.12
N GLY A 48 -15.16 -3.13 -25.19
CA GLY A 48 -14.53 -3.15 -26.52
C GLY A 48 -13.41 -4.17 -26.67
N TYR A 49 -13.53 -5.31 -25.98
CA TYR A 49 -12.54 -6.39 -25.94
C TYR A 49 -11.20 -6.00 -25.32
N ASP A 50 -11.18 -4.99 -24.43
CA ASP A 50 -10.02 -4.74 -23.60
C ASP A 50 -9.85 -5.89 -22.59
N LEU A 51 -8.72 -6.59 -22.64
CA LEU A 51 -8.38 -7.70 -21.75
C LEU A 51 -7.41 -7.28 -20.64
N SER A 52 -7.24 -5.96 -20.46
CA SER A 52 -6.42 -5.41 -19.40
C SER A 52 -7.02 -5.71 -18.04
N LEU A 53 -6.24 -6.36 -17.17
CA LEU A 53 -6.67 -6.71 -15.81
C LEU A 53 -7.16 -5.48 -15.02
N SER A 54 -6.54 -4.31 -15.26
CA SER A 54 -6.87 -3.05 -14.60
C SER A 54 -8.30 -2.55 -14.84
N CYS A 55 -8.92 -2.91 -15.96
CA CYS A 55 -10.29 -2.48 -16.27
C CYS A 55 -11.34 -3.23 -15.45
N TYR A 56 -11.00 -4.43 -14.96
CA TYR A 56 -11.93 -5.30 -14.25
C TYR A 56 -11.56 -5.54 -12.78
N LYS A 57 -10.31 -5.28 -12.40
CA LYS A 57 -9.83 -5.49 -11.04
C LYS A 57 -10.28 -4.33 -10.14
N THR A 58 -10.83 -4.66 -8.98
CA THR A 58 -11.12 -3.68 -7.94
C THR A 58 -9.95 -3.67 -6.95
N ASP A 59 -9.16 -2.60 -6.93
CA ASP A 59 -8.16 -2.40 -5.89
C ASP A 59 -8.84 -1.92 -4.60
N VAL A 60 -8.83 -2.76 -3.57
CA VAL A 60 -9.31 -2.37 -2.24
C VAL A 60 -8.21 -1.54 -1.57
N PHE A 61 -8.43 -0.24 -1.48
CA PHE A 61 -7.61 0.62 -0.65
C PHE A 61 -8.13 0.49 0.78
N GLU A 62 -7.38 -0.23 1.62
CA GLU A 62 -7.61 -0.18 3.05
C GLU A 62 -7.30 1.24 3.53
N GLU A 63 -8.27 1.91 4.16
CA GLU A 63 -8.06 3.21 4.76
C GLU A 63 -7.08 3.01 5.91
N VAL A 64 -5.79 3.20 5.64
CA VAL A 64 -4.77 3.18 6.66
C VAL A 64 -5.06 4.35 7.58
N SER A 65 -5.69 4.06 8.71
CA SER A 65 -5.95 5.05 9.76
C SER A 65 -4.62 5.56 10.27
N HIS A 66 -4.19 6.69 9.71
CA HIS A 66 -3.04 7.41 10.22
C HIS A 66 -3.44 8.13 11.51
N GLU A 67 -2.57 8.05 12.51
CA GLU A 67 -2.74 8.81 13.75
C GLU A 67 -2.80 10.30 13.42
N ASN A 68 -3.47 11.09 14.28
CA ASN A 68 -3.54 12.54 14.09
C ASN A 68 -2.15 13.11 13.84
N PRO A 69 -2.00 14.06 12.91
CA PRO A 69 -0.69 14.60 12.54
C PRO A 69 0.06 15.19 13.74
N SER A 70 -0.67 15.65 14.77
CA SER A 70 -0.10 16.06 16.07
C SER A 70 0.61 14.92 16.82
N VAL A 71 0.02 13.72 16.85
CA VAL A 71 0.58 12.53 17.51
C VAL A 71 1.81 12.02 16.75
N ILE A 72 1.76 12.05 15.41
CA ILE A 72 2.91 11.68 14.57
C ILE A 72 4.08 12.65 14.83
N LEU A 73 3.79 13.95 14.91
CA LEU A 73 4.81 14.96 15.24
C LEU A 73 5.41 14.75 16.63
N ASP A 74 4.58 14.45 17.63
CA ASP A 74 5.06 14.20 18.99
C ASP A 74 5.98 12.98 19.07
N LYS A 75 5.65 11.91 18.35
CA LYS A 75 6.51 10.74 18.23
C LYS A 75 7.82 11.06 17.50
N LEU A 76 7.78 11.88 16.45
CA LEU A 76 8.98 12.31 15.71
C LEU A 76 9.89 13.17 16.58
N ILE A 77 9.33 14.13 17.34
CA ILE A 77 10.09 14.96 18.27
C ILE A 77 10.73 14.06 19.35
N ALA A 78 9.97 13.18 19.98
CA ALA A 78 10.49 12.24 20.99
C ALA A 78 11.59 11.31 20.43
N ALA A 79 11.48 10.85 19.18
CA ALA A 79 12.49 10.01 18.56
C ALA A 79 13.79 10.76 18.23
N VAL A 80 13.71 12.05 17.89
CA VAL A 80 14.88 12.86 17.50
C VAL A 80 15.64 13.36 18.72
N VAL A 81 14.94 13.78 19.77
CA VAL A 81 15.58 14.41 20.94
C VAL A 81 15.60 13.51 22.18
N GLY A 82 14.83 12.42 22.21
CA GLY A 82 14.62 11.59 23.40
C GLY A 82 13.54 12.17 24.32
N GLU A 83 13.30 11.53 25.48
CA GLU A 83 12.47 12.12 26.54
C GLU A 83 13.23 13.28 27.18
N ILE A 84 13.08 14.48 26.60
CA ILE A 84 13.57 15.71 27.20
C ILE A 84 12.40 16.55 27.68
N ASP A 85 12.57 17.20 28.83
CA ASP A 85 11.61 18.14 29.38
C ASP A 85 11.30 19.26 28.36
N GLY A 86 10.03 19.67 28.29
CA GLY A 86 9.55 20.67 27.32
C GLY A 86 10.28 22.03 27.39
N VAL A 87 10.98 22.30 28.49
CA VAL A 87 11.82 23.48 28.68
C VAL A 87 13.11 23.41 27.84
N GLU A 88 13.71 22.23 27.68
CA GLU A 88 14.91 22.04 26.87
C GLU A 88 14.57 21.99 25.38
N LEU A 89 13.41 21.44 24.99
CA LEU A 89 12.91 21.48 23.61
C LEU A 89 12.73 22.90 23.09
N ALA A 90 12.24 23.81 23.92
CA ALA A 90 12.09 25.23 23.58
C ALA A 90 13.43 25.97 23.41
N ASN A 91 14.51 25.42 23.96
CA ASN A 91 15.85 26.00 23.89
C ASN A 91 16.64 25.54 22.66
N ILE A 92 16.11 24.58 21.89
CA ILE A 92 16.72 24.07 20.65
C ILE A 92 16.35 25.02 19.51
N GLN A 93 17.27 25.92 19.17
CA GLN A 93 17.03 27.00 18.20
C GLN A 93 17.36 26.64 16.74
N SER A 94 17.88 25.43 16.49
CA SER A 94 18.31 25.02 15.14
C SER A 94 18.05 23.54 14.85
N GLY A 95 17.65 23.26 13.60
CA GLY A 95 17.51 21.90 13.07
C GLY A 95 16.07 21.41 12.97
N ILE A 96 15.92 20.13 12.63
CA ILE A 96 14.63 19.45 12.34
C ILE A 96 13.63 19.61 13.48
N VAL A 97 14.08 19.70 14.73
CA VAL A 97 13.23 19.86 15.92
C VAL A 97 12.45 21.19 15.90
N ARG A 98 13.05 22.29 15.42
CA ARG A 98 12.37 23.60 15.32
C ARG A 98 11.26 23.57 14.29
N GLU A 99 11.54 23.01 13.12
CA GLU A 99 10.57 22.88 12.03
C GLU A 99 9.39 21.99 12.44
N LEU A 100 9.65 20.90 13.17
CA LEU A 100 8.59 20.05 13.74
C LEU A 100 7.76 20.80 14.80
N LEU A 101 8.38 21.64 15.63
CA LEU A 101 7.66 22.44 16.64
C LEU A 101 6.78 23.53 16.00
N GLU A 102 7.28 24.18 14.94
CA GLU A 102 6.52 25.15 14.14
C GLU A 102 5.30 24.49 13.47
N LEU A 103 5.50 23.33 12.84
CA LEU A 103 4.42 22.53 12.25
C LEU A 103 3.38 22.10 13.31
N LYS A 104 3.81 21.74 14.52
CA LYS A 104 2.89 21.42 15.63
C LYS A 104 2.00 22.61 15.98
N GLY A 105 2.58 23.80 16.01
CA GLY A 105 1.85 25.05 16.28
C GLY A 105 0.88 25.45 15.16
N MET A 106 1.11 25.01 13.93
CA MET A 106 0.20 25.26 12.78
C MET A 106 -1.00 24.30 12.73
N ILE A 107 -0.91 23.15 13.40
CA ILE A 107 -1.94 22.10 13.40
C ILE A 107 -2.85 22.19 14.65
N GLY A 108 -2.47 23.02 15.63
CA GLY A 108 -3.20 23.27 16.88
C GLY A 108 -4.25 24.37 16.80
#